data_AF-A0A6N7HMW3-F1
#
_entry.id   AF-A0A6N7HMW3-F1
#
_cell.length_a   1.000
_cell.length_b   1.000
_cell.length_c   1.000
_cell.angle_alpha   90.00
_cell.angle_beta   90.00
_cell.angle_gamma   90.00
#
_symmetry.space_group_name_H-M   'P 1'
#
loop_
_entity.id
_entity.type
_entity.pdbx_description
1 polymer ?
#
loop_
_entity_poly.entity_id
_entity_poly.type
_entity_poly.pdbx_seq_one_letter_code
_entity_poly.pdbx_strand_id
1 'polypeptide(L)'
;MSSPARSTALPRTADAVRRVLAEHRPDLHERFVAEFHTAMAETDDDFDTERLTRLVGRWWAQAMVLLDPDPEVDAAHARISAGDPRDLTKKWCPQPDGSQHVYHRTGDGGWAFARVMSASA
;
A
#
# COMPACT_ATOMS: atom_id res chain seq x y z
N MET A 1 -22.55 -5.41 20.08
CA MET A 1 -21.14 -5.01 20.19
C MET A 1 -20.73 -4.46 18.84
N SER A 2 -20.83 -3.14 18.67
CA SER A 2 -20.44 -2.49 17.41
C SER A 2 -18.91 -2.48 17.32
N SER A 3 -18.37 -3.14 16.30
CA SER A 3 -16.97 -3.00 15.91
C SER A 3 -16.73 -1.52 15.56
N PRO A 4 -15.75 -0.81 16.17
CA PRO A 4 -15.48 0.56 15.77
C PRO A 4 -14.97 0.52 14.33
N ALA A 5 -15.64 1.25 13.43
CA ALA A 5 -15.19 1.44 12.08
C ALA A 5 -13.76 1.99 12.11
N ARG A 6 -12.77 1.17 11.72
CA ARG A 6 -11.37 1.58 11.50
C ARG A 6 -11.34 2.48 10.27
N SER A 7 -11.74 3.74 10.42
CA SER A 7 -11.59 4.75 9.39
C SER A 7 -10.47 5.70 9.80
N THR A 8 -9.23 5.19 9.77
CA THR A 8 -8.06 6.04 9.87
C THR A 8 -7.82 6.60 8.47
N ALA A 9 -8.54 7.67 8.11
CA ALA A 9 -8.27 8.41 6.89
C ALA A 9 -6.90 9.08 7.03
N LEU A 10 -5.83 8.34 6.71
CA LEU A 10 -4.47 8.90 6.70
C LEU A 10 -4.39 9.91 5.55
N PRO A 11 -4.08 11.19 5.80
CA PRO A 11 -3.87 12.13 4.72
C PRO A 11 -2.72 11.68 3.82
N ARG A 12 -2.86 11.83 2.51
CA ARG A 12 -1.81 11.48 1.53
C ARG A 12 -0.73 12.56 1.47
N THR A 13 -0.10 12.83 2.62
CA THR A 13 0.92 13.84 2.80
C THR A 13 2.18 13.23 3.39
N ALA A 14 3.34 13.82 3.07
CA ALA A 14 4.63 13.34 3.56
C ALA A 14 4.71 13.30 5.10
N ASP A 15 4.17 14.30 5.78
CA ASP A 15 4.21 14.38 7.25
C ASP A 15 3.31 13.33 7.92
N ALA A 16 2.12 13.06 7.35
CA ALA A 16 1.25 12.01 7.84
C ALA A 16 1.91 10.63 7.72
N VAL A 17 2.49 10.34 6.54
CA VAL A 17 3.26 9.12 6.29
C VAL A 17 4.44 9.00 7.25
N ARG A 18 5.22 10.07 7.41
CA ARG A 18 6.38 10.12 8.31
C ARG A 18 6.01 9.74 9.74
N ARG A 19 4.92 10.29 10.28
CA ARG A 19 4.47 10.00 11.66
C ARG A 19 4.12 8.54 11.85
N VAL A 20 3.33 7.96 10.94
CA VAL A 20 2.95 6.54 11.01
C VAL A 20 4.19 5.64 10.95
N LEU A 21 5.10 5.92 10.02
CA LEU A 21 6.33 5.12 9.91
C LEU A 21 7.20 5.25 11.16
N ALA A 22 7.34 6.45 11.73
CA ALA A 22 8.14 6.65 12.94
C ALA A 22 7.58 5.87 14.15
N GLU A 23 6.25 5.78 14.25
CA GLU A 23 5.57 5.07 15.34
C GLU A 23 5.64 3.55 15.19
N HIS A 24 5.39 3.02 13.99
CA HIS A 24 5.20 1.59 13.79
C HIS A 24 6.44 0.86 13.25
N ARG A 25 7.27 1.53 12.43
CA ARG A 25 8.40 0.94 11.69
C ARG A 25 9.55 1.93 11.52
N PRO A 26 10.38 2.17 12.56
CA PRO A 26 11.50 3.11 12.51
C PRO A 26 12.49 2.85 11.37
N ASP A 27 12.69 1.58 11.00
CA ASP A 27 13.53 1.18 9.87
C ASP A 27 12.98 1.67 8.51
N LEU A 28 11.66 1.66 8.34
CA LEU A 28 11.01 2.19 7.16
C LEU A 28 10.92 3.72 7.18
N HIS A 29 10.81 4.31 8.37
CA HIS A 29 10.85 5.77 8.55
C HIS A 29 12.18 6.36 8.06
N GLU A 30 13.32 5.78 8.45
CA GLU A 30 14.63 6.26 8.02
C GLU A 30 14.79 6.20 6.49
N ARG A 31 14.33 5.10 5.89
CA ARG A 31 14.31 4.93 4.42
C ARG A 31 13.43 5.97 3.74
N PHE A 32 12.22 6.19 4.24
CA PHE A 32 11.32 7.21 3.72
C PHE A 32 11.96 8.61 3.77
N VAL A 33 12.56 8.99 4.90
CA VAL A 33 13.20 10.30 5.06
C VAL A 33 14.35 10.48 4.08
N ALA A 34 15.21 9.46 3.92
CA ALA A 34 16.32 9.50 2.97
C ALA A 34 15.81 9.67 1.53
N GLU A 35 14.85 8.84 1.10
CA GLU A 35 14.28 8.94 -0.24
C GLU A 35 13.56 10.28 -0.47
N PHE A 36 12.84 10.78 0.54
CA PHE A 36 12.13 12.06 0.46
C PHE A 36 13.10 13.24 0.34
N HIS A 37 14.21 13.23 1.09
CA HIS A 37 15.25 14.25 0.95
C HIS A 37 15.92 14.23 -0.42
N THR A 38 16.26 13.05 -0.95
CA THR A 38 16.80 12.94 -2.30
C THR A 38 15.80 13.47 -3.33
N ALA A 39 14.54 13.06 -3.25
CA ALA A 39 13.52 13.52 -4.18
C ALA A 39 13.27 15.03 -4.08
N MET A 40 13.33 15.61 -2.88
CA MET A 40 13.24 17.07 -2.69
C MET A 40 14.41 17.80 -3.34
N ALA A 41 15.64 17.29 -3.22
CA ALA A 41 16.81 17.89 -3.86
C ALA A 41 16.69 17.82 -5.39
N GLU A 42 16.33 16.66 -5.94
CA GLU A 42 16.14 16.51 -7.40
C GLU A 42 14.99 17.39 -7.92
N THR A 43 13.89 17.51 -7.17
CA THR A 43 12.77 18.40 -7.53
C THR A 43 13.13 19.87 -7.39
N ASP A 44 14.06 20.26 -6.52
CA ASP A 44 14.58 21.63 -6.48
C ASP A 44 15.36 21.96 -7.77
N ASP A 45 16.09 20.97 -8.32
CA ASP A 45 16.86 21.13 -9.55
C ASP A 45 15.98 21.20 -10.81
N ASP A 46 14.93 20.38 -10.91
CA ASP A 46 14.15 20.21 -12.14
C ASP A 46 12.66 20.60 -12.05
N PHE A 47 12.19 21.00 -10.87
CA PHE A 47 10.79 21.35 -10.57
C PHE A 47 9.77 20.24 -10.86
N ASP A 48 10.19 18.97 -11.04
CA ASP A 48 9.26 17.84 -11.18
C ASP A 48 8.62 17.50 -9.83
N THR A 49 7.45 18.08 -9.58
CA THR A 49 6.64 17.81 -8.37
C THR A 49 5.86 16.49 -8.45
N GLU A 50 5.75 15.86 -9.62
CA GLU A 50 5.14 14.53 -9.74
C GLU A 50 6.03 13.46 -9.09
N ARG A 51 7.36 13.63 -9.13
CA ARG A 51 8.32 12.79 -8.40
C ARG A 51 7.92 12.66 -6.92
N LEU A 52 7.70 13.78 -6.25
CA LEU A 52 7.29 13.81 -4.83
C LEU A 52 5.91 13.19 -4.63
N THR A 53 4.96 13.48 -5.53
CA THR A 53 3.61 12.92 -5.47
C THR A 53 3.61 11.39 -5.59
N ARG A 54 4.40 10.84 -6.51
CA ARG A 54 4.59 9.39 -6.69
C ARG A 54 5.24 8.74 -5.47
N LEU A 55 6.29 9.36 -4.93
CA LEU A 55 6.99 8.88 -3.76
C LEU A 55 6.07 8.86 -2.53
N VAL A 56 5.41 9.99 -2.21
CA VAL A 56 4.45 10.07 -1.09
C VAL A 56 3.32 9.07 -1.32
N GLY A 57 2.88 8.89 -2.56
CA GLY A 57 1.85 7.94 -2.90
C GLY A 57 2.20 6.48 -2.62
N ARG A 58 3.44 6.07 -2.93
CA ARG A 58 3.96 4.73 -2.63
C ARG A 58 4.03 4.50 -1.12
N TRP A 59 4.64 5.43 -0.41
CA TRP A 59 4.84 5.29 1.04
C TRP A 59 3.55 5.42 1.84
N TRP A 60 2.58 6.18 1.34
CA TRP A 60 1.24 6.24 1.93
C TRP A 60 0.52 4.88 1.89
N ALA A 61 0.60 4.14 0.79
CA ALA A 61 0.03 2.80 0.72
C ALA A 61 0.66 1.87 1.77
N GLN A 62 1.97 2.00 1.99
CA GLN A 62 2.69 1.22 3.00
C GLN A 62 2.30 1.62 4.43
N ALA A 63 2.11 2.91 4.69
CA ALA A 63 1.61 3.41 5.98
C ALA A 63 0.17 2.95 6.26
N MET A 64 -0.69 2.89 5.25
CA MET A 64 -2.06 2.36 5.40
C MET A 64 -2.08 0.90 5.82
N VAL A 65 -1.18 0.06 5.27
CA VAL A 65 -1.03 -1.35 5.68
C VAL A 65 -0.62 -1.47 7.15
N LEU A 66 0.20 -0.55 7.66
CA LEU A 66 0.60 -0.55 9.08
C LEU A 66 -0.55 -0.15 10.02
N LEU A 67 -1.43 0.76 9.58
CA LEU A 67 -2.58 1.22 10.36
C LEU A 67 -3.75 0.23 10.34
N ASP A 68 -3.89 -0.53 9.25
CA ASP A 68 -4.92 -1.55 9.09
C ASP A 68 -4.30 -2.89 8.71
N PRO A 69 -3.58 -3.55 9.65
CA PRO A 69 -2.93 -4.82 9.36
C PRO A 69 -3.99 -5.89 9.10
N ASP A 70 -3.83 -6.58 7.98
CA ASP A 70 -4.62 -7.77 7.63
C ASP A 70 -3.77 -9.02 7.94
N PRO A 71 -4.12 -9.79 8.98
CA PRO A 71 -3.35 -10.97 9.37
C PRO A 71 -3.32 -12.07 8.30
N GLU A 72 -4.30 -12.12 7.38
CA GLU A 72 -4.26 -13.05 6.25
C GLU A 72 -3.17 -12.65 5.24
N VAL A 73 -3.04 -11.34 4.98
CA VAL A 73 -2.01 -10.79 4.10
C VAL A 73 -0.62 -10.93 4.73
N ASP A 74 -0.49 -10.65 6.02
CA ASP A 74 0.76 -10.82 6.75
C ASP A 74 1.21 -12.28 6.77
N ALA A 75 0.28 -13.21 6.99
CA ALA A 75 0.57 -14.64 6.92
C ALA A 75 0.98 -15.08 5.51
N ALA A 76 0.39 -14.49 4.45
CA ALA A 76 0.81 -14.74 3.07
C ALA A 76 2.22 -14.19 2.79
N HIS A 77 2.55 -12.97 3.24
CA HIS A 77 3.88 -12.40 3.13
C HIS A 77 4.95 -13.24 3.87
N ALA A 78 4.62 -13.75 5.06
CA ALA A 78 5.51 -14.63 5.81
C ALA A 78 5.79 -15.95 5.07
N ARG A 79 4.77 -16.57 4.45
CA ARG A 79 4.92 -17.78 3.63
C ARG A 79 5.79 -17.54 2.39
N ILE A 80 5.56 -16.43 1.68
CA ILE A 80 6.41 -16.03 0.54
C ILE A 80 7.86 -15.84 1.00
N SER A 81 8.08 -15.13 2.10
CA SER A 81 9.42 -14.89 2.64
C SER A 81 10.11 -16.20 3.09
N ALA A 82 9.33 -17.20 3.49
CA ALA A 82 9.80 -18.55 3.79
C ALA A 82 9.97 -19.45 2.55
N GLY A 83 9.71 -18.94 1.34
CA GLY A 83 9.88 -19.67 0.09
C GLY A 83 8.71 -20.57 -0.31
N ASP A 84 7.53 -20.41 0.31
CA ASP A 84 6.30 -21.14 -0.06
C ASP A 84 5.30 -20.19 -0.76
N PRO A 85 5.24 -20.20 -2.11
CA PRO A 85 4.37 -19.33 -2.88
C PRO A 85 2.94 -19.88 -3.09
N ARG A 86 2.55 -20.99 -2.44
CA ARG A 86 1.21 -21.56 -2.60
C ARG A 86 0.18 -20.66 -1.88
N ASP A 87 -1.01 -20.52 -2.48
CA ASP A 87 -2.17 -19.73 -2.02
C ASP A 87 -2.23 -18.21 -2.27
N LEU A 88 -1.57 -17.68 -3.30
CA LEU A 88 -1.89 -16.32 -3.80
C LEU A 88 -3.13 -16.33 -4.71
N THR A 89 -4.31 -16.62 -4.13
CA THR A 89 -5.61 -16.61 -4.83
C THR A 89 -6.34 -15.27 -4.75
N LYS A 90 -5.77 -14.24 -4.11
CA LYS A 90 -6.31 -12.88 -4.10
C LYS A 90 -5.19 -11.88 -4.43
N LYS A 91 -5.13 -11.43 -5.68
CA LYS A 91 -4.29 -10.27 -6.02
C LYS A 91 -5.10 -9.00 -5.77
N TRP A 92 -4.71 -8.22 -4.77
CA TRP A 92 -5.20 -6.86 -4.56
C TRP A 92 -4.42 -5.92 -5.49
N CYS A 93 -5.11 -5.25 -6.41
CA CYS A 93 -4.54 -4.20 -7.24
C CYS A 93 -5.43 -2.95 -7.12
N PRO A 94 -4.99 -1.91 -6.40
CA PRO A 94 -5.68 -0.64 -6.43
C PRO A 94 -5.50 -0.03 -7.82
N GLN A 95 -6.62 0.27 -8.49
CA GLN A 95 -6.59 0.88 -9.80
C GLN A 95 -6.52 2.41 -9.70
N PRO A 96 -5.93 3.10 -10.69
CA PRO A 96 -5.83 4.56 -10.69
C PRO A 96 -7.19 5.29 -10.65
N ASP A 97 -8.26 4.61 -11.03
CA ASP A 97 -9.64 5.12 -11.06
C ASP A 97 -10.41 4.89 -9.75
N GLY A 98 -9.77 4.32 -8.73
CA GLY A 98 -10.39 4.01 -7.43
C GLY A 98 -11.22 2.72 -7.42
N SER A 99 -11.29 1.99 -8.55
CA SER A 99 -11.96 0.68 -8.59
C SER A 99 -11.13 -0.42 -7.91
N GLN A 100 -11.85 -1.38 -7.33
CA GLN A 100 -11.27 -2.54 -6.65
C GLN A 100 -11.52 -3.79 -7.48
N HIS A 101 -10.45 -4.41 -7.98
CA HIS A 101 -10.53 -5.65 -8.75
C HIS A 101 -10.02 -6.83 -7.93
N VAL A 102 -10.79 -7.92 -7.94
CA VAL A 102 -10.37 -9.22 -7.42
C VAL A 102 -10.16 -10.17 -8.58
N TYR A 103 -8.95 -10.74 -8.65
CA TYR A 103 -8.59 -11.76 -9.63
C TYR A 103 -8.37 -13.09 -8.93
N HIS A 104 -8.90 -14.16 -9.51
CA HIS A 104 -8.57 -15.53 -9.12
C HIS A 104 -7.77 -16.20 -10.23
N ARG A 105 -6.86 -17.07 -9.83
CA ARG A 105 -6.12 -17.93 -10.77
C ARG A 105 -7.01 -19.11 -11.13
N THR A 106 -7.22 -19.32 -12.42
CA THR A 106 -7.96 -20.49 -12.93
C THR A 106 -7.03 -21.71 -12.95
N GLY A 107 -7.61 -22.92 -12.86
CA GLY A 107 -6.86 -24.17 -12.74
C GLY A 107 -5.94 -24.51 -13.93
N ASP A 108 -6.09 -23.79 -15.05
CA ASP A 108 -5.25 -23.84 -16.26
C ASP A 108 -4.08 -22.83 -16.22
N GLY A 109 -3.93 -22.07 -15.13
CA GLY A 109 -2.87 -21.07 -14.98
C GLY A 109 -3.21 -19.69 -15.54
N GLY A 110 -4.41 -19.49 -16.10
CA GLY A 110 -4.94 -18.19 -16.49
C GLY A 110 -5.41 -17.33 -15.31
N TRP A 111 -5.72 -16.06 -15.58
CA TRP A 111 -6.35 -15.15 -14.62
C TRP A 111 -7.76 -14.83 -15.07
N ALA A 112 -8.75 -15.05 -14.20
CA ALA A 112 -10.14 -14.70 -14.48
C ALA A 112 -10.63 -13.61 -13.53
N PHE A 113 -11.39 -12.67 -14.10
CA PHE A 113 -11.99 -11.54 -13.41
C PHE A 113 -13.17 -11.99 -12.56
N ALA A 114 -13.15 -11.74 -11.25
CA ALA A 114 -14.16 -12.30 -10.35
C ALA A 114 -15.38 -11.40 -10.15
N ARG A 115 -15.27 -10.06 -10.12
CA ARG A 115 -16.37 -9.04 -10.10
C ARG A 115 -15.84 -7.66 -9.67
N VAL A 116 -16.45 -6.58 -10.18
CA VAL A 116 -16.29 -5.21 -9.63
C VAL A 116 -17.20 -5.11 -8.42
N MET A 117 -16.64 -4.85 -7.24
CA MET A 117 -17.45 -4.32 -6.13
C MET A 117 -17.44 -2.80 -6.28
N SER A 118 -18.55 -2.24 -6.77
CA SER A 118 -18.72 -0.78 -6.69
C SER A 118 -18.80 -0.42 -5.21
N ALA A 119 -17.93 0.50 -4.76
CA ALA A 119 -18.16 1.19 -3.51
C ALA A 119 -19.45 2.01 -3.68
N SER A 120 -20.56 1.54 -3.11
CA SER A 120 -21.72 2.40 -2.91
C SER A 120 -21.32 3.53 -1.96
N ALA A 121 -21.71 4.74 -2.35
CA ALA A 121 -21.42 6.03 -1.73
C ALA A 121 -21.68 6.09 -0.21
#